data_AF-A0A7R7CM00-F1
#
_entry.id   AF-A0A7R7CM00-F1
#
_cell.length_a   1.000
_cell.length_b   1.000
_cell.length_c   1.000
_cell.angle_alpha   90.00
_cell.angle_beta   90.00
_cell.angle_gamma   90.00
#
_symmetry.space_group_name_H-M   'P 1'
#
loop_
_entity.id
_entity.type
_entity.pdbx_description
1 polymer ?
#
loop_
_entity_poly.entity_id
_entity_poly.type
_entity_poly.pdbx_seq_one_letter_code
_entity_poly.pdbx_strand_id
1 'polypeptide(L)' 'MSTAVIGAIVGLVVAAIDFALLRLLASRVELPETKRVLNVTGLSQFVLLPIVGYLVAPLISGE' A
#
# COMPACT_ATOMS: atom_id res chain seq x y z
N MET A 1 -6.05 -3.67 -20.98
CA MET A 1 -6.21 -2.84 -19.77
C MET A 1 -5.24 -1.68 -19.90
N SER A 2 -5.60 -0.45 -19.52
CA SER A 2 -4.62 0.65 -19.53
C SER A 2 -3.50 0.37 -18.53
N THR A 3 -2.28 0.83 -18.82
CA THR A 3 -1.15 0.77 -17.89
C THR A 3 -1.45 1.41 -16.54
N ALA A 4 -2.28 2.47 -16.53
CA ALA A 4 -2.81 3.07 -15.31
C ALA A 4 -3.55 2.05 -14.42
N VAL A 5 -4.47 1.28 -14.99
CA VAL A 5 -5.23 0.27 -14.23
C VAL A 5 -4.32 -0.88 -13.77
N ILE A 6 -3.35 -1.28 -14.58
CA ILE A 6 -2.34 -2.28 -14.19
C ILE A 6 -1.52 -1.77 -13.01
N GLY A 7 -1.06 -0.52 -13.08
CA GLY A 7 -0.34 0.15 -12.00
C GLY A 7 -1.15 0.24 -10.71
N ALA A 8 -2.43 0.55 -10.79
CA ALA A 8 -3.33 0.57 -9.63
C ALA A 8 -3.45 -0.80 -8.95
N ILE A 9 -3.57 -1.87 -9.74
CA ILE A 9 -3.64 -3.25 -9.23
C ILE A 9 -2.32 -3.65 -8.59
N VAL A 10 -1.19 -3.34 -9.22
CA VAL A 10 0.13 -3.59 -8.63
C VAL A 10 0.28 -2.83 -7.31
N GLY A 11 -0.11 -1.55 -7.28
CA GLY A 11 -0.13 -0.75 -6.05
C GLY A 11 -1.00 -1.36 -4.95
N LEU A 12 -2.14 -1.97 -5.31
CA LEU A 12 -3.02 -2.65 -4.37
C LEU A 12 -2.37 -3.93 -3.80
N VAL A 13 -1.69 -4.71 -4.65
CA VAL A 13 -0.95 -5.90 -4.23
C VAL A 13 0.18 -5.52 -3.27
N VAL A 14 0.94 -4.47 -3.61
CA VAL A 14 2.02 -3.96 -2.73
C VAL A 14 1.44 -3.48 -1.40
N ALA A 15 0.32 -2.75 -1.40
CA ALA A 15 -0.36 -2.34 -0.17
C ALA A 15 -0.79 -3.52 0.71
N ALA A 16 -1.30 -4.59 0.10
CA ALA A 16 -1.68 -5.79 0.83
C ALA A 16 -0.48 -6.47 1.50
N ILE A 17 0.67 -6.53 0.80
CA ILE A 17 1.92 -7.06 1.34
C ILE A 17 2.40 -6.19 2.51
N ASP A 18 2.45 -4.87 2.32
CA ASP A 18 2.96 -3.96 3.34
C ASP A 18 2.06 -3.94 4.59
N PHE A 19 0.73 -3.96 4.41
CA PHE A 19 -0.20 -4.13 5.51
C PHE A 19 0.04 -5.42 6.31
N ALA A 20 0.29 -6.55 5.63
CA ALA A 20 0.59 -7.82 6.30
C ALA A 20 1.90 -7.73 7.11
N LEU A 21 2.94 -7.09 6.56
CA LEU A 21 4.22 -6.86 7.24
C LEU A 21 4.09 -5.93 8.45
N LEU A 22 3.37 -4.81 8.31
CA LEU A 22 3.10 -3.88 9.40
C LEU A 22 2.24 -4.50 10.50
N ARG A 23 1.28 -5.37 10.13
CA ARG A 23 0.48 -6.12 11.09
C ARG A 23 1.31 -7.17 11.84
N LEU A 24 2.25 -7.83 11.15
CA LEU A 24 3.21 -8.72 11.79
C LEU A 24 4.10 -7.94 12.77
N LEU A 25 4.59 -6.75 12.39
CA LEU A 25 5.36 -5.89 13.29
C LEU A 25 4.52 -5.44 14.50
N ALA A 26 3.27 -5.03 14.28
CA ALA A 26 2.36 -4.62 15.36
C ALA A 26 2.10 -5.75 16.38
N SER A 27 2.16 -7.03 15.97
CA SER A 27 2.07 -8.17 16.88
C SER A 27 3.24 -8.27 17.87
N ARG A 28 4.38 -7.66 17.53
CA ARG A 28 5.62 -7.67 18.34
C ARG A 28 5.80 -6.42 19.20
N VAL A 29 4.98 -5.40 18.99
CA VAL A 29 5.02 -4.16 19.77
C VAL A 29 4.19 -4.33 21.04
N GLU A 30 4.61 -3.74 22.15
CA GLU A 30 3.84 -3.80 23.41
C GLU A 30 2.92 -2.57 23.56
N LEU A 31 3.40 -1.39 23.15
CA LEU A 31 2.69 -0.12 23.22
C LEU A 31 1.43 -0.09 22.33
N PRO A 32 0.23 0.13 22.91
CA PRO A 32 -1.03 0.12 22.16
C PRO A 32 -1.14 1.29 21.17
N GLU A 33 -0.57 2.45 21.46
CA GLU A 33 -0.57 3.62 20.56
C GLU A 33 0.22 3.32 19.28
N THR A 34 1.37 2.66 19.42
CA THR A 34 2.21 2.29 18.27
C THR A 34 1.52 1.25 17.41
N LYS A 35 0.85 0.25 18.01
CA LYS A 35 0.00 -0.70 17.25
C LYS A 35 -1.08 0.02 16.46
N ARG A 36 -1.72 1.03 17.07
CA ARG A 36 -2.78 1.80 16.40
C ARG A 36 -2.22 2.55 15.20
N VAL A 37 -1.09 3.22 15.35
CA VAL A 37 -0.42 3.92 14.24
C VAL A 37 -0.05 2.94 13.13
N LEU A 38 0.60 1.82 13.44
CA LEU A 38 0.99 0.82 12.43
C LEU A 38 -0.20 0.29 11.63
N ASN A 39 -1.32 0.01 12.29
CA ASN A 39 -2.53 -0.45 11.60
C ASN A 39 -3.19 0.65 10.75
N VAL A 40 -3.23 1.90 11.23
CA VAL A 40 -3.77 3.04 10.45
C VAL A 40 -2.90 3.33 9.25
N THR A 41 -1.58 3.35 9.41
CA THR A 41 -0.62 3.53 8.32
C THR A 41 -0.79 2.43 7.28
N GLY A 42 -0.82 1.15 7.68
CA GLY A 42 -1.02 0.05 6.74
C GLY A 42 -2.37 0.12 6.02
N LEU A 43 -3.45 0.53 6.70
CA LEU A 43 -4.75 0.73 6.05
C LEU A 43 -4.72 1.88 5.03
N SER A 44 -4.01 2.97 5.33
CA SER A 44 -3.90 4.12 4.41
C SER A 44 -3.22 3.76 3.10
N GLN A 45 -2.32 2.77 3.10
CA GLN A 45 -1.58 2.35 1.92
C GLN A 45 -2.46 1.67 0.86
N PHE A 46 -3.59 1.09 1.25
CA PHE A 46 -4.58 0.55 0.29
C PHE A 46 -5.23 1.64 -0.57
N VAL A 47 -5.10 2.91 -0.21
CA VAL A 47 -5.56 4.03 -1.02
C VAL A 47 -4.36 4.69 -1.70
N LEU A 48 -3.30 4.98 -0.94
CA LEU A 48 -2.16 5.73 -1.46
C LEU A 48 -1.39 4.97 -2.54
N LEU A 49 -1.09 3.69 -2.34
CA LEU A 49 -0.27 2.93 -3.30
C LEU A 49 -0.98 2.64 -4.63
N PRO A 50 -2.27 2.28 -4.66
CA PRO A 50 -3.01 2.20 -5.92
C PRO A 50 -3.08 3.53 -6.68
N ILE A 51 -3.28 4.65 -5.97
CA ILE A 51 -3.31 5.98 -6.60
C ILE A 51 -1.94 6.29 -7.21
N VAL A 52 -0.86 6.06 -6.47
CA VAL A 52 0.50 6.23 -6.99
C VAL A 52 0.74 5.33 -8.19
N GLY A 53 0.39 4.04 -8.11
CA GLY A 53 0.52 3.11 -9.23
C GLY A 53 -0.27 3.54 -10.47
N TYR A 54 -1.50 4.03 -10.28
CA TYR A 54 -2.34 4.54 -11.37
C TYR A 54 -1.71 5.72 -12.10
N LEU A 55 -1.09 6.64 -11.36
CA LEU A 55 -0.49 7.85 -11.91
C LEU A 55 0.91 7.62 -12.49
N VAL A 56 1.70 6.75 -11.86
CA VAL A 56 3.11 6.54 -12.21
C VAL A 56 3.29 5.49 -13.30
N ALA A 57 2.44 4.46 -13.36
CA ALA A 57 2.60 3.41 -14.37
C ALA A 57 2.58 3.92 -15.83
N PRO A 58 1.65 4.81 -16.23
CA PRO A 58 1.63 5.39 -17.59
C PRO A 58 2.91 6.20 -17.89
N LEU A 59 3.33 7.04 -16.93
CA LEU A 59 4.53 7.87 -17.03
C LEU A 59 5.79 7.04 -17.32
N ILE A 60 5.88 5.83 -16.75
CA ILE A 60 7.01 4.92 -16.95
C ILE A 60 6.84 4.08 -18.23
N SER A 61 5.63 3.66 -18.57
CA SER A 61 5.37 2.83 -19.75
C SER A 61 5.35 3.62 -21.07
N GLY A 62 5.33 4.96 -21.01
CA GLY A 62 5.24 5.81 -22.20
C GLY A 62 3.84 5.86 -22.83
N GLU A 63 2.82 5.51 -22.05
CA GLU A 63 1.40 5.69 -22.37
C GLU A 63 0.86 6.93 -21.65
#